data_AF-A0A957PZA8-F1
#
_entry.id   AF-A0A957PZA8-F1
#
_cell.length_a   1.000
_cell.length_b   1.000
_cell.length_c   1.000
_cell.angle_alpha   90.00
_cell.angle_beta   90.00
_cell.angle_gamma   90.00
#
_symmetry.space_group_name_H-M   'P 1'
#
loop_
_entity.id
_entity.type
_entity.pdbx_description
1 polymer ?
#
loop_
_entity_poly.entity_id
_entity_poly.type
_entity_poly.pdbx_seq_one_letter_code
_entity_poly.pdbx_strand_id
1 'polypeptide(L)'
;PMLSHRLVLAFLCAALLWCTTFYAAGRAQAQADRGPGQWYTVQTGDTWYSLSREFGVSVRDLQAANPDHIHLFRWLFVGHRLWIPGVGGATCPSDFAGYSTAIASRLNGGTSLSDLQTWLTGCGVITSDLGAVAQYALDDVYENDVVIVIHDTSVGVFPVGKLLVYHGGSGGYGLVHEVDGDGTIALLTVDDLNRNGGRNLVWTNTYCGAHTCVSELKVEQWDGNAYIDWIYGHPTMETATYTIDDVFPSTPGREVVVHGGAIGSVGAGPIRQRTETFASFAGGPYQLSGTEYDPTTCYYHRLVAENRMYDLANAPESGGYPIAQYEALLADASLTLDDCPYSYGPEMLGLLQDFTRFRLVVSYSAYNDPANAAAARTAITTPAIQGAADAFLTAYGSTPDVDAACAAVTTYAEANPASWEYMADWGYANPPFYAEWLCAGSTALTGVIWNDFCPVTGMFANPNASCKAGLQEANGIWEAGEEGLADVTVALYEGDCTTLADFPIRTATTASGGSYYFDLLTSGTYCVVVDAGANGNSAILIPGEWTAPAGDGSGIAQIPVTLTPGAFFFLGADFGWDYQLD
;
A
#
# COMPACT_ATOMS: atom_id res chain seq x y z
N PRO A 1 3.47 -5.43 -95.32
CA PRO A 1 2.22 -6.03 -94.76
C PRO A 1 2.39 -6.89 -93.48
N MET A 2 3.48 -6.77 -92.70
CA MET A 2 3.65 -7.53 -91.45
C MET A 2 3.97 -6.68 -90.20
N LEU A 3 3.93 -5.34 -90.28
CA LEU A 3 4.16 -4.47 -89.12
C LEU A 3 2.87 -3.94 -88.45
N SER A 4 1.69 -4.10 -89.05
CA SER A 4 0.44 -3.49 -88.56
C SER A 4 -0.37 -4.34 -87.58
N HIS A 5 -0.12 -5.65 -87.49
CA HIS A 5 -0.89 -6.55 -86.60
C HIS A 5 -0.32 -6.66 -85.18
N ARG A 6 0.99 -6.42 -84.97
CA ARG A 6 1.61 -6.52 -83.63
C ARG A 6 1.36 -5.31 -82.74
N LEU A 7 1.13 -4.12 -83.31
CA LEU A 7 0.84 -2.90 -82.57
C LEU A 7 -0.63 -2.84 -82.10
N VAL A 8 -1.58 -3.36 -82.88
CA VAL A 8 -3.01 -3.36 -82.52
C VAL A 8 -3.30 -4.35 -81.38
N LEU A 9 -2.67 -5.53 -81.36
CA LEU A 9 -2.82 -6.51 -80.28
C LEU A 9 -2.16 -6.04 -78.95
N ALA A 10 -1.05 -5.31 -79.03
CA ALA A 10 -0.36 -4.75 -77.86
C ALA A 10 -1.17 -3.61 -77.21
N PHE A 11 -1.84 -2.77 -77.99
CA PHE A 11 -2.70 -1.70 -77.47
C PHE A 11 -4.01 -2.21 -76.85
N LEU A 12 -4.60 -3.28 -77.39
CA LEU A 12 -5.80 -3.91 -76.81
C LEU A 12 -5.50 -4.63 -75.49
N CYS A 13 -4.36 -5.33 -75.36
CA CYS A 13 -3.96 -5.92 -74.09
C CYS A 13 -3.59 -4.88 -73.02
N ALA A 14 -2.93 -3.77 -73.40
CA ALA A 14 -2.60 -2.70 -72.46
C ALA A 14 -3.84 -1.94 -71.94
N ALA A 15 -4.86 -1.73 -72.79
CA ALA A 15 -6.12 -1.09 -72.38
C ALA A 15 -6.98 -1.99 -71.47
N LEU A 16 -6.95 -3.32 -71.66
CA LEU A 16 -7.62 -4.30 -70.79
C LEU A 16 -6.88 -4.51 -69.44
N LEU A 17 -5.55 -4.38 -69.42
CA LEU A 17 -4.74 -4.39 -68.19
C LEU A 17 -4.79 -3.06 -67.41
N TRP A 18 -4.98 -1.92 -68.07
CA TRP A 18 -5.22 -0.62 -67.41
C TRP A 18 -6.65 -0.48 -66.86
N CYS A 19 -7.66 -1.03 -67.54
CA CYS A 19 -9.04 -0.93 -67.06
C CYS A 19 -9.32 -1.81 -65.82
N THR A 20 -8.64 -2.95 -65.69
CA THR A 20 -8.80 -3.87 -64.55
C THR A 20 -8.02 -3.42 -63.31
N THR A 21 -6.87 -2.77 -63.47
CA THR A 21 -6.06 -2.24 -62.36
C THR A 21 -6.65 -0.97 -61.72
N PHE A 22 -7.24 -0.06 -62.51
CA PHE A 22 -7.95 1.10 -61.96
C PHE A 22 -9.29 0.74 -61.28
N TYR A 23 -10.02 -0.27 -61.77
CA TYR A 23 -11.26 -0.73 -61.13
C TYR A 23 -11.03 -1.44 -59.80
N ALA A 24 -9.93 -2.21 -59.68
CA ALA A 24 -9.55 -2.87 -58.43
C ALA A 24 -9.04 -1.87 -57.38
N ALA A 25 -8.24 -0.89 -57.78
CA ALA A 25 -7.74 0.17 -56.90
C ALA A 25 -8.89 1.07 -56.37
N GLY A 26 -9.87 1.43 -57.22
CA GLY A 26 -11.03 2.22 -56.80
C GLY A 26 -11.97 1.50 -55.83
N ARG A 27 -12.09 0.16 -55.91
CA ARG A 27 -12.85 -0.64 -54.94
C ARG A 27 -12.12 -0.84 -53.61
N ALA A 28 -10.80 -1.02 -53.65
CA ALA A 28 -9.99 -1.11 -52.44
C ALA A 28 -10.00 0.21 -51.66
N GLN A 29 -9.99 1.35 -52.36
CA GLN A 29 -10.04 2.69 -51.74
C GLN A 29 -11.43 3.04 -51.19
N ALA A 30 -12.52 2.69 -51.88
CA ALA A 30 -13.88 2.88 -51.37
C ALA A 30 -14.26 1.95 -50.19
N GLN A 31 -13.53 0.84 -50.00
CA GLN A 31 -13.67 -0.03 -48.84
C GLN A 31 -12.80 0.43 -47.65
N ALA A 32 -11.71 1.16 -47.91
CA ALA A 32 -10.89 1.78 -46.87
C ALA A 32 -11.60 2.96 -46.17
N ASP A 33 -12.47 3.70 -46.87
CA ASP A 33 -13.17 4.88 -46.33
C ASP A 33 -14.34 4.56 -45.38
N ARG A 34 -14.81 3.30 -45.30
CA ARG A 34 -16.02 2.91 -44.52
C ARG A 34 -15.73 2.14 -43.22
N GLY A 35 -14.47 1.92 -42.87
CA GLY A 35 -14.06 1.11 -41.71
C GLY A 35 -14.40 -0.39 -41.85
N PRO A 36 -14.19 -1.21 -40.82
CA PRO A 36 -14.56 -2.64 -40.82
C PRO A 36 -16.08 -2.84 -40.76
N GLY A 37 -16.58 -3.79 -41.55
CA GLY A 37 -18.00 -4.09 -41.66
C GLY A 37 -18.31 -5.10 -42.77
N GLN A 38 -19.59 -5.35 -43.00
CA GLN A 38 -20.05 -6.28 -44.02
C GLN A 38 -21.26 -5.73 -44.78
N TRP A 39 -21.39 -6.13 -46.04
CA TRP A 39 -22.58 -5.80 -46.83
C TRP A 39 -23.71 -6.77 -46.51
N TYR A 40 -24.86 -6.23 -46.16
CA TYR A 40 -26.10 -6.99 -45.98
C TYR A 40 -27.13 -6.59 -47.04
N THR A 41 -27.87 -7.56 -47.54
CA THR A 41 -28.96 -7.32 -48.49
C THR A 41 -30.29 -7.43 -47.75
N VAL A 42 -31.03 -6.33 -47.69
CA VAL A 42 -32.33 -6.23 -47.00
C VAL A 42 -33.30 -7.30 -47.50
N GLN A 43 -33.82 -8.10 -46.58
CA GLN A 43 -34.81 -9.15 -46.80
C GLN A 43 -36.22 -8.69 -46.41
N THR A 44 -37.20 -9.53 -46.73
CA THR A 44 -38.61 -9.24 -46.41
C THR A 44 -38.81 -9.32 -44.90
N GLY A 45 -39.28 -8.23 -44.29
CA GLY A 45 -39.54 -8.13 -42.85
C GLY A 45 -38.49 -7.35 -42.06
N ASP A 46 -37.38 -6.97 -42.71
CA ASP A 46 -36.33 -6.20 -42.04
C ASP A 46 -36.76 -4.77 -41.72
N THR A 47 -36.29 -4.33 -40.57
CA THR A 47 -36.38 -2.94 -40.11
C THR A 47 -35.00 -2.51 -39.63
N TRP A 48 -34.72 -1.21 -39.59
CA TRP A 48 -33.48 -0.73 -38.97
C TRP A 48 -33.29 -1.27 -37.55
N TYR A 49 -34.39 -1.47 -36.82
CA TYR A 49 -34.38 -2.02 -35.48
C TYR A 49 -34.09 -3.51 -35.42
N SER A 50 -34.69 -4.33 -36.30
CA SER A 50 -34.41 -5.77 -36.35
C SER A 50 -32.98 -6.04 -36.78
N LEU A 51 -32.47 -5.30 -37.78
CA LEU A 51 -31.08 -5.40 -38.23
C LEU A 51 -30.09 -4.87 -37.18
N SER A 52 -30.45 -3.80 -36.47
CA SER A 52 -29.68 -3.31 -35.33
C SER A 52 -29.52 -4.37 -34.25
N ARG A 53 -30.56 -5.14 -33.93
CA ARG A 53 -30.45 -6.26 -32.98
C ARG A 53 -29.69 -7.46 -33.55
N GLU A 54 -29.94 -7.81 -34.80
CA GLU A 54 -29.34 -8.99 -35.45
C GLU A 54 -27.82 -8.83 -35.58
N PHE A 55 -27.37 -7.62 -35.91
CA PHE A 55 -25.96 -7.31 -36.11
C PHE A 55 -25.33 -6.56 -34.93
N GLY A 56 -26.10 -6.33 -33.85
CA GLY A 56 -25.70 -5.62 -32.63
C GLY A 56 -25.43 -4.12 -32.78
N VAL A 57 -25.49 -3.53 -33.98
CA VAL A 57 -25.09 -2.13 -34.24
C VAL A 57 -26.20 -1.20 -33.82
N SER A 58 -25.91 -0.04 -33.22
CA SER A 58 -26.97 0.93 -32.90
C SER A 58 -27.73 1.34 -34.16
N VAL A 59 -29.05 1.56 -34.05
CA VAL A 59 -29.87 2.06 -35.17
C VAL A 59 -29.29 3.34 -35.76
N ARG A 60 -28.69 4.19 -34.90
CA ARG A 60 -28.06 5.45 -35.29
C ARG A 60 -26.84 5.22 -36.16
N ASP A 61 -25.92 4.35 -35.76
CA ASP A 61 -24.68 4.09 -36.50
C ASP A 61 -24.96 3.34 -37.79
N LEU A 62 -25.92 2.40 -37.75
CA LEU A 62 -26.38 1.71 -38.93
C LEU A 62 -27.01 2.67 -39.95
N GLN A 63 -27.75 3.70 -39.50
CA GLN A 63 -28.27 4.75 -40.39
C GLN A 63 -27.19 5.70 -40.88
N ALA A 64 -26.28 6.14 -39.99
CA ALA A 64 -25.18 7.04 -40.32
C ALA A 64 -24.22 6.44 -41.36
N ALA A 65 -24.01 5.13 -41.32
CA ALA A 65 -23.23 4.40 -42.31
C ALA A 65 -23.93 4.21 -43.67
N ASN A 66 -25.25 4.45 -43.71
CA ASN A 66 -26.10 4.27 -44.89
C ASN A 66 -26.95 5.51 -45.18
N PRO A 67 -26.36 6.71 -45.33
CA PRO A 67 -27.10 7.96 -45.45
C PRO A 67 -28.02 7.98 -46.68
N ASP A 68 -27.61 7.32 -47.77
CA ASP A 68 -28.36 7.22 -49.02
C ASP A 68 -29.66 6.39 -48.90
N HIS A 69 -29.80 5.64 -47.81
CA HIS A 69 -30.96 4.77 -47.54
C HIS A 69 -31.87 5.32 -46.43
N ILE A 70 -31.61 6.54 -45.94
CA ILE A 70 -32.48 7.20 -44.97
C ILE A 70 -33.62 7.90 -45.73
N HIS A 71 -34.84 7.38 -45.55
CA HIS A 71 -36.05 7.93 -46.16
C HIS A 71 -36.95 8.60 -45.12
N LEU A 72 -37.87 9.49 -45.58
CA LEU A 72 -38.80 10.26 -44.74
C LEU A 72 -39.61 9.42 -43.72
N PHE A 73 -39.87 8.15 -44.04
CA PHE A 73 -40.59 7.20 -43.19
C PHE A 73 -39.71 6.09 -42.58
N ARG A 74 -38.38 6.19 -42.71
CA ARG A 74 -37.38 5.23 -42.22
C ARG A 74 -37.62 3.78 -42.66
N TRP A 75 -38.23 3.56 -43.82
CA TRP A 75 -38.40 2.21 -44.38
C TRP A 75 -37.11 1.69 -45.01
N LEU A 76 -36.94 0.37 -44.95
CA LEU A 76 -35.94 -0.36 -45.72
C LEU A 76 -36.62 -1.03 -46.91
N PHE A 77 -36.05 -0.87 -48.11
CA PHE A 77 -36.55 -1.53 -49.30
C PHE A 77 -35.84 -2.86 -49.48
N VAL A 78 -36.62 -3.92 -49.70
CA VAL A 78 -36.09 -5.27 -49.98
C VAL A 78 -35.14 -5.21 -51.18
N GLY A 79 -33.96 -5.81 -51.03
CA GLY A 79 -32.89 -5.81 -52.03
C GLY A 79 -31.90 -4.65 -51.92
N HIS A 80 -32.13 -3.64 -51.05
CA HIS A 80 -31.10 -2.64 -50.76
C HIS A 80 -29.87 -3.29 -50.12
N ARG A 81 -28.69 -2.82 -50.51
CA ARG A 81 -27.43 -3.23 -49.88
C ARG A 81 -27.05 -2.20 -48.84
N LEU A 82 -27.16 -2.59 -47.58
CA LEU A 82 -26.71 -1.79 -46.44
C LEU A 82 -25.28 -2.19 -46.07
N TRP A 83 -24.43 -1.20 -45.83
CA TRP A 83 -23.19 -1.40 -45.11
C TRP A 83 -23.53 -1.59 -43.64
N ILE A 84 -23.37 -2.79 -43.11
CA ILE A 84 -23.47 -3.05 -41.68
C ILE A 84 -22.09 -2.73 -41.10
N PRO A 85 -21.94 -1.63 -40.34
CA PRO A 85 -20.71 -1.41 -39.59
C PRO A 85 -20.51 -2.61 -38.68
N GLY A 86 -19.30 -3.12 -38.48
CA GLY A 86 -19.12 -4.14 -37.46
C GLY A 86 -19.51 -3.55 -36.10
N VAL A 87 -20.33 -4.25 -35.31
CA VAL A 87 -20.33 -4.00 -33.87
C VAL A 87 -18.93 -4.22 -33.37
N GLY A 88 -18.25 -3.12 -33.04
CA GLY A 88 -16.97 -3.21 -32.40
C GLY A 88 -15.85 -3.73 -33.27
N GLY A 89 -15.69 -3.15 -34.47
CA GLY A 89 -14.45 -3.24 -35.23
C GLY A 89 -13.40 -2.20 -34.86
N ALA A 90 -13.37 -1.70 -33.62
CA ALA A 90 -12.04 -1.48 -33.07
C ALA A 90 -11.50 -2.89 -32.85
N THR A 91 -10.66 -3.36 -33.78
CA THR A 91 -9.69 -4.41 -33.47
C THR A 91 -9.15 -4.11 -32.08
N CYS A 92 -9.03 -5.14 -31.24
CA CYS A 92 -8.42 -4.99 -29.92
C CYS A 92 -7.19 -4.06 -30.05
N PRO A 93 -7.11 -2.98 -29.25
CA PRO A 93 -5.98 -2.08 -29.29
C PRO A 93 -4.66 -2.85 -29.36
N SER A 94 -3.77 -2.41 -30.25
CA SER A 94 -2.47 -3.06 -30.46
C SER A 94 -1.50 -2.83 -29.30
N ASP A 95 -1.76 -1.82 -28.48
CA ASP A 95 -1.08 -1.51 -27.25
C ASP A 95 -2.09 -1.44 -26.10
N PHE A 96 -1.62 -1.71 -24.89
CA PHE A 96 -2.48 -1.76 -23.70
C PHE A 96 -3.01 -0.38 -23.30
N ALA A 97 -2.24 0.68 -23.55
CA ALA A 97 -2.64 2.07 -23.30
C ALA A 97 -3.87 2.50 -24.11
N GLY A 98 -4.05 1.97 -25.32
CA GLY A 98 -5.16 2.31 -26.20
C GLY A 98 -6.54 1.83 -25.73
N TYR A 99 -6.60 0.95 -24.72
CA TYR A 99 -7.88 0.43 -24.21
C TYR A 99 -8.75 1.51 -23.57
N SER A 100 -8.18 2.51 -22.89
CA SER A 100 -8.94 3.58 -22.24
C SER A 100 -9.80 4.34 -23.25
N THR A 101 -9.21 4.75 -24.38
CA THR A 101 -9.95 5.46 -25.45
C THR A 101 -10.94 4.54 -26.19
N ALA A 102 -10.57 3.28 -26.40
CA ALA A 102 -11.43 2.31 -27.10
C ALA A 102 -12.67 1.94 -26.28
N ILE A 103 -12.53 1.79 -24.97
CA ILE A 103 -13.62 1.56 -24.02
C ILE A 103 -14.56 2.78 -24.01
N ALA A 104 -14.01 3.98 -23.85
CA ALA A 104 -14.79 5.22 -23.87
C ALA A 104 -15.66 5.35 -25.14
N SER A 105 -15.07 5.02 -26.30
CA SER A 105 -15.77 5.06 -27.59
C SER A 105 -16.94 4.07 -27.66
N ARG A 106 -16.79 2.88 -27.06
CA ARG A 106 -17.84 1.85 -27.03
C ARG A 106 -18.97 2.19 -26.07
N LEU A 107 -18.64 2.68 -24.87
CA LEU A 107 -19.61 3.17 -23.89
C LEU A 107 -20.45 4.29 -24.51
N ASN A 108 -19.81 5.28 -25.14
CA ASN A 108 -20.49 6.39 -25.81
C ASN A 108 -21.21 5.99 -27.12
N GLY A 109 -20.87 4.85 -27.70
CA GLY A 109 -21.61 4.23 -28.81
C GLY A 109 -22.88 3.48 -28.37
N GLY A 110 -23.18 3.42 -27.07
CA GLY A 110 -24.35 2.74 -26.52
C GLY A 110 -24.18 1.22 -26.40
N THR A 111 -22.93 0.72 -26.35
CA THR A 111 -22.64 -0.69 -26.09
C THR A 111 -23.14 -1.06 -24.69
N SER A 112 -23.81 -2.22 -24.55
CA SER A 112 -24.19 -2.73 -23.23
C SER A 112 -22.96 -3.18 -22.44
N LEU A 113 -23.01 -3.17 -21.10
CA LEU A 113 -21.88 -3.62 -20.29
C LEU A 113 -21.55 -5.11 -20.50
N SER A 114 -22.54 -5.95 -20.80
CA SER A 114 -22.31 -7.36 -21.15
C SER A 114 -21.58 -7.52 -22.48
N ASP A 115 -21.90 -6.68 -23.47
CA ASP A 115 -21.21 -6.70 -24.76
C ASP A 115 -19.79 -6.12 -24.63
N LEU A 116 -19.61 -5.12 -23.77
CA LEU A 116 -18.29 -4.57 -23.45
C LEU A 116 -17.41 -5.62 -22.77
N GLN A 117 -17.92 -6.30 -21.75
CA GLN A 117 -17.26 -7.43 -21.09
C GLN A 117 -16.88 -8.51 -22.11
N THR A 118 -17.84 -8.91 -22.97
CA THR A 118 -17.61 -9.95 -24.00
C THR A 118 -16.50 -9.53 -24.97
N TRP A 119 -16.45 -8.26 -25.37
CA TRP A 119 -15.39 -7.75 -26.23
C TRP A 119 -14.03 -7.76 -25.54
N LEU A 120 -13.94 -7.28 -24.29
CA LEU A 120 -12.69 -7.27 -23.52
C LEU A 120 -12.17 -8.69 -23.25
N THR A 121 -13.06 -9.64 -22.95
CA THR A 121 -12.71 -11.06 -22.87
C THR A 121 -12.24 -11.61 -24.20
N GLY A 122 -12.90 -11.27 -25.31
CA GLY A 122 -12.46 -11.64 -26.66
C GLY A 122 -11.09 -11.05 -27.05
N CYS A 123 -10.72 -9.92 -26.44
CA CYS A 123 -9.40 -9.32 -26.57
C CYS A 123 -8.34 -9.90 -25.64
N GLY A 124 -8.73 -10.79 -24.71
CA GLY A 124 -7.82 -11.43 -23.76
C GLY A 124 -7.37 -10.55 -22.60
N VAL A 125 -7.94 -9.34 -22.45
CA VAL A 125 -7.60 -8.42 -21.36
C VAL A 125 -8.52 -8.53 -20.14
N ILE A 126 -9.53 -9.39 -20.22
CA ILE A 126 -10.33 -9.86 -19.08
C ILE A 126 -10.46 -11.39 -19.18
N THR A 127 -10.27 -12.09 -18.07
CA THR A 127 -10.41 -13.55 -17.96
C THR A 127 -11.47 -13.90 -16.92
N SER A 128 -11.67 -15.20 -16.61
CA SER A 128 -12.56 -15.61 -15.53
C SER A 128 -12.07 -15.17 -14.16
N ASP A 129 -10.75 -15.01 -14.01
CA ASP A 129 -10.09 -14.86 -12.72
C ASP A 129 -9.51 -13.43 -12.54
N LEU A 130 -9.44 -12.66 -13.63
CA LEU A 130 -8.82 -11.34 -13.67
C LEU A 130 -9.65 -10.37 -14.51
N GLY A 131 -10.01 -9.25 -13.89
CA GLY A 131 -10.68 -8.15 -14.55
C GLY A 131 -12.20 -8.31 -14.62
N ALA A 132 -12.89 -7.19 -14.68
CA ALA A 132 -14.34 -7.14 -14.80
C ALA A 132 -14.79 -5.76 -15.25
N VAL A 133 -15.99 -5.69 -15.83
CA VAL A 133 -16.76 -4.47 -16.07
C VAL A 133 -17.95 -4.47 -15.11
N ALA A 134 -18.08 -3.43 -14.30
CA ALA A 134 -19.21 -3.30 -13.38
C ALA A 134 -19.73 -1.86 -13.33
N GLN A 135 -21.04 -1.73 -13.12
CA GLN A 135 -21.71 -0.45 -12.96
C GLN A 135 -21.85 -0.13 -11.48
N TYR A 136 -21.57 1.12 -11.12
CA TYR A 136 -21.74 1.68 -9.79
C TYR A 136 -22.33 3.09 -9.91
N ALA A 137 -22.79 3.65 -8.79
CA ALA A 137 -23.19 5.05 -8.71
C ALA A 137 -22.15 5.79 -7.86
N LEU A 138 -20.98 6.09 -8.39
CA LEU A 138 -19.84 6.51 -7.57
C LEU A 138 -20.03 7.91 -6.99
N ASP A 139 -20.87 8.73 -7.61
CA ASP A 139 -21.32 9.99 -7.05
C ASP A 139 -22.86 10.14 -7.08
N ASP A 140 -23.37 11.09 -6.30
CA ASP A 140 -24.80 11.41 -6.20
C ASP A 140 -25.36 12.08 -7.47
N VAL A 141 -24.51 12.35 -8.47
CA VAL A 141 -24.84 13.10 -9.69
C VAL A 141 -25.03 12.15 -10.89
N TYR A 142 -24.28 11.04 -10.92
CA TYR A 142 -24.22 10.08 -12.01
C TYR A 142 -24.50 8.67 -11.47
N GLU A 143 -25.73 8.18 -11.68
CA GLU A 143 -26.09 6.82 -11.27
C GLU A 143 -25.55 5.72 -12.22
N ASN A 144 -24.78 6.09 -13.25
CA ASN A 144 -24.37 5.19 -14.33
C ASN A 144 -22.85 5.11 -14.50
N ASP A 145 -22.09 5.21 -13.43
CA ASP A 145 -20.63 5.12 -13.50
C ASP A 145 -20.18 3.68 -13.75
N VAL A 146 -19.05 3.53 -14.42
CA VAL A 146 -18.53 2.23 -14.84
C VAL A 146 -17.09 2.10 -14.38
N VAL A 147 -16.83 1.10 -13.55
CA VAL A 147 -15.49 0.71 -13.10
C VAL A 147 -15.08 -0.52 -13.89
N ILE A 148 -13.87 -0.47 -14.43
CA ILE A 148 -13.32 -1.53 -15.27
C ILE A 148 -11.92 -1.85 -14.81
N VAL A 149 -11.65 -3.13 -14.58
CA VAL A 149 -10.29 -3.64 -14.44
C VAL A 149 -9.97 -4.49 -15.65
N ILE A 150 -8.85 -4.19 -16.32
CA ILE A 150 -8.29 -4.99 -17.41
C ILE A 150 -6.83 -5.34 -17.12
N HIS A 151 -6.31 -6.35 -17.81
CA HIS A 151 -4.95 -6.85 -17.60
C HIS A 151 -4.21 -7.08 -18.92
N ASP A 152 -2.93 -6.70 -18.96
CA ASP A 152 -2.01 -7.12 -20.00
C ASP A 152 -1.41 -8.48 -19.61
N THR A 153 -1.90 -9.54 -20.24
CA THR A 153 -1.39 -10.91 -20.04
C THR A 153 -0.22 -11.24 -20.97
N SER A 154 0.22 -10.31 -21.81
CA SER A 154 1.34 -10.51 -22.73
C SER A 154 2.70 -10.24 -22.09
N VAL A 155 2.70 -9.56 -20.94
CA VAL A 155 3.91 -9.16 -20.20
C VAL A 155 4.20 -10.12 -19.04
N GLY A 156 5.37 -10.77 -19.10
CA GLY A 156 5.91 -11.53 -17.97
C GLY A 156 5.10 -12.75 -17.53
N VAL A 157 5.37 -13.21 -16.31
CA VAL A 157 4.65 -14.30 -15.64
C VAL A 157 3.46 -13.77 -14.84
N PHE A 158 3.48 -12.50 -14.47
CA PHE A 158 2.45 -11.82 -13.70
C PHE A 158 1.84 -10.71 -14.54
N PRO A 159 0.52 -10.73 -14.77
CA PRO A 159 -0.13 -9.75 -15.62
C PRO A 159 -0.15 -8.38 -14.95
N VAL A 160 0.01 -7.34 -15.76
CA VAL A 160 -0.05 -5.95 -15.31
C VAL A 160 -1.49 -5.44 -15.47
N GLY A 161 -2.05 -4.84 -14.42
CA GLY A 161 -3.43 -4.39 -14.38
C GLY A 161 -3.61 -2.91 -14.69
N LYS A 162 -4.80 -2.55 -15.18
CA LYS A 162 -5.27 -1.16 -15.32
C LYS A 162 -6.66 -1.04 -14.71
N LEU A 163 -6.86 -0.03 -13.87
CA LEU A 163 -8.14 0.37 -13.29
C LEU A 163 -8.65 1.60 -14.05
N LEU A 164 -9.90 1.58 -14.47
CA LEU A 164 -10.53 2.67 -15.21
C LEU A 164 -11.88 3.00 -14.58
N VAL A 165 -12.16 4.29 -14.38
CA VAL A 165 -13.46 4.78 -13.94
C VAL A 165 -14.00 5.80 -14.94
N TYR A 166 -15.20 5.52 -15.44
CA TYR A 166 -15.95 6.41 -16.32
C TYR A 166 -17.20 6.91 -15.63
N HIS A 167 -17.36 8.22 -15.50
CA HIS A 167 -18.61 8.79 -14.99
C HIS A 167 -19.65 8.91 -16.09
N GLY A 168 -20.88 8.45 -15.82
CA GLY A 168 -21.95 8.30 -16.80
C GLY A 168 -23.08 9.30 -16.62
N GLY A 169 -23.19 10.29 -17.53
CA GLY A 169 -24.22 11.34 -17.47
C GLY A 169 -25.04 11.50 -18.76
N SER A 170 -25.87 12.55 -18.80
CA SER A 170 -26.69 12.86 -19.99
C SER A 170 -25.87 13.17 -21.25
N GLY A 171 -24.59 13.53 -21.09
CA GLY A 171 -23.63 13.78 -22.15
C GLY A 171 -22.87 12.54 -22.63
N GLY A 172 -23.08 11.38 -22.02
CA GLY A 172 -22.29 10.17 -22.24
C GLY A 172 -21.33 9.89 -21.08
N TYR A 173 -20.32 9.06 -21.37
CA TYR A 173 -19.32 8.59 -20.43
C TYR A 173 -18.01 9.38 -20.59
N GLY A 174 -17.51 9.94 -19.50
CA GLY A 174 -16.20 10.59 -19.42
C GLY A 174 -15.24 9.78 -18.56
N LEU A 175 -14.00 9.57 -19.02
CA LEU A 175 -12.94 8.98 -18.20
C LEU A 175 -12.52 10.00 -17.13
N VAL A 176 -12.58 9.61 -15.87
CA VAL A 176 -12.21 10.50 -14.75
C VAL A 176 -11.06 9.94 -13.90
N HIS A 177 -10.80 8.64 -13.99
CA HIS A 177 -9.73 8.00 -13.25
C HIS A 177 -9.16 6.85 -14.06
N GLU A 178 -7.83 6.83 -14.15
CA GLU A 178 -7.07 5.82 -14.85
C GLU A 178 -5.82 5.53 -14.03
N VAL A 179 -5.64 4.26 -13.66
CA VAL A 179 -4.45 3.77 -12.98
C VAL A 179 -3.78 2.74 -13.87
N ASP A 180 -2.52 3.00 -14.19
CA ASP A 180 -1.58 2.01 -14.71
C ASP A 180 -0.89 1.35 -13.51
N GLY A 181 -1.26 0.11 -13.19
CA GLY A 181 -0.59 -0.65 -12.13
C GLY A 181 0.79 -1.11 -12.60
N ASP A 182 1.72 -1.26 -11.65
CA ASP A 182 2.99 -1.96 -11.89
C ASP A 182 2.89 -3.48 -11.67
N GLY A 183 1.76 -3.94 -11.13
CA GLY A 183 1.44 -5.33 -10.84
C GLY A 183 0.01 -5.69 -11.23
N THR A 184 -0.46 -6.82 -10.73
CA THR A 184 -1.84 -7.27 -10.95
C THR A 184 -2.80 -6.43 -10.11
N ILE A 185 -3.72 -5.74 -10.77
CA ILE A 185 -4.80 -5.00 -10.08
C ILE A 185 -5.98 -5.92 -9.79
N ALA A 186 -6.52 -5.86 -8.58
CA ALA A 186 -7.79 -6.49 -8.23
C ALA A 186 -8.73 -5.49 -7.56
N LEU A 187 -9.96 -5.38 -8.07
CA LEU A 187 -11.02 -4.61 -7.42
C LEU A 187 -11.64 -5.47 -6.31
N LEU A 188 -11.59 -5.01 -5.07
CA LEU A 188 -12.12 -5.71 -3.91
C LEU A 188 -13.59 -5.35 -3.68
N THR A 189 -13.89 -4.06 -3.60
CA THR A 189 -15.27 -3.58 -3.44
C THR A 189 -15.42 -2.12 -3.85
N VAL A 190 -16.67 -1.74 -4.10
CA VAL A 190 -17.09 -0.35 -4.33
C VAL A 190 -18.36 -0.12 -3.53
N ASP A 191 -18.24 0.59 -2.41
CA ASP A 191 -19.39 0.85 -1.54
C ASP A 191 -19.12 2.02 -0.59
N ASP A 192 -20.16 2.60 0.02
CA ASP A 192 -20.02 3.58 1.10
C ASP A 192 -19.68 2.84 2.40
N LEU A 193 -18.42 2.41 2.51
CA LEU A 193 -17.93 1.61 3.64
C LEU A 193 -17.78 2.45 4.90
N ASN A 194 -17.36 3.71 4.76
CA ASN A 194 -17.15 4.62 5.87
C ASN A 194 -18.39 5.44 6.28
N ARG A 195 -19.51 5.26 5.57
CA ARG A 195 -20.81 5.92 5.82
C ARG A 195 -20.74 7.44 5.79
N ASN A 196 -19.84 8.00 4.97
CA ASN A 196 -19.72 9.43 4.77
C ASN A 196 -20.57 9.94 3.58
N GLY A 197 -21.26 9.03 2.88
CA GLY A 197 -22.10 9.33 1.73
C GLY A 197 -21.38 9.18 0.39
N GLY A 198 -20.05 9.16 0.37
CA GLY A 198 -19.25 8.85 -0.81
C GLY A 198 -18.92 7.36 -0.89
N ARG A 199 -18.84 6.80 -2.10
CA ARG A 199 -18.42 5.40 -2.27
C ARG A 199 -16.90 5.28 -2.27
N ASN A 200 -16.40 4.33 -1.50
CA ASN A 200 -15.00 3.94 -1.44
C ASN A 200 -14.70 2.93 -2.57
N LEU A 201 -13.71 3.24 -3.40
CA LEU A 201 -13.13 2.36 -4.39
C LEU A 201 -11.97 1.60 -3.74
N VAL A 202 -12.19 0.34 -3.36
CA VAL A 202 -11.20 -0.49 -2.67
C VAL A 202 -10.60 -1.49 -3.64
N TRP A 203 -9.28 -1.44 -3.81
CA TRP A 203 -8.56 -2.27 -4.76
C TRP A 203 -7.13 -2.54 -4.30
N THR A 204 -6.45 -3.46 -4.97
CA THR A 204 -5.06 -3.82 -4.65
C THR A 204 -4.17 -3.74 -5.88
N ASN A 205 -2.89 -3.42 -5.67
CA ASN A 205 -1.83 -3.59 -6.66
C ASN A 205 -0.85 -4.64 -6.16
N THR A 206 -0.80 -5.79 -6.83
CA THR A 206 0.00 -6.95 -6.39
C THR A 206 1.19 -7.18 -7.30
N TYR A 207 2.40 -7.09 -6.73
CA TYR A 207 3.65 -7.38 -7.39
C TYR A 207 4.26 -8.66 -6.83
N CYS A 208 4.65 -9.56 -7.73
CA CYS A 208 5.17 -10.87 -7.36
C CYS A 208 6.63 -11.03 -7.77
N GLY A 209 7.47 -11.39 -6.79
CA GLY A 209 8.81 -11.90 -7.01
C GLY A 209 8.81 -13.40 -7.31
N ALA A 210 9.98 -14.02 -7.25
CA ALA A 210 10.13 -15.46 -7.48
C ALA A 210 9.40 -16.34 -6.44
N HIS A 211 9.18 -15.81 -5.24
CA HIS A 211 8.74 -16.60 -4.08
C HIS A 211 7.62 -15.95 -3.25
N THR A 212 7.44 -14.64 -3.36
CA THR A 212 6.49 -13.90 -2.52
C THR A 212 5.82 -12.83 -3.38
N CYS A 213 4.52 -12.70 -3.23
CA CYS A 213 3.76 -11.58 -3.75
C CYS A 213 3.56 -10.57 -2.62
N VAL A 214 3.75 -9.28 -2.92
CA VAL A 214 3.42 -8.18 -2.02
C VAL A 214 2.24 -7.46 -2.65
N SER A 215 1.21 -7.19 -1.85
CA SER A 215 0.04 -6.46 -2.30
C SER A 215 -0.08 -5.16 -1.53
N GLU A 216 -0.16 -4.06 -2.26
CA GLU A 216 -0.52 -2.75 -1.73
C GLU A 216 -2.04 -2.60 -1.75
N LEU A 217 -2.62 -2.21 -0.62
CA LEU A 217 -4.03 -1.92 -0.48
C LEU A 217 -4.28 -0.43 -0.77
N LYS A 218 -5.26 -0.18 -1.62
CA LYS A 218 -5.76 1.15 -1.95
C LYS A 218 -7.23 1.26 -1.54
N VAL A 219 -7.56 2.40 -0.93
CA VAL A 219 -8.93 2.84 -0.71
C VAL A 219 -8.98 4.26 -1.22
N GLU A 220 -9.81 4.53 -2.21
CA GLU A 220 -9.93 5.85 -2.81
C GLU A 220 -11.37 6.35 -2.73
N GLN A 221 -11.56 7.66 -2.74
CA GLN A 221 -12.89 8.27 -2.79
C GLN A 221 -12.88 9.48 -3.72
N TRP A 222 -14.01 9.73 -4.37
CA TRP A 222 -14.20 10.91 -5.22
C TRP A 222 -14.47 12.16 -4.38
N ASP A 223 -13.69 13.22 -4.57
CA ASP A 223 -13.84 14.49 -3.85
C ASP A 223 -14.73 15.52 -4.56
N GLY A 224 -15.28 15.17 -5.73
CA GLY A 224 -16.00 16.08 -6.62
C GLY A 224 -15.22 16.46 -7.88
N ASN A 225 -13.90 16.23 -7.91
CA ASN A 225 -12.99 16.58 -9.00
C ASN A 225 -12.01 15.46 -9.38
N ALA A 226 -11.51 14.70 -8.41
CA ALA A 226 -10.60 13.59 -8.61
C ALA A 226 -10.86 12.46 -7.59
N TYR A 227 -10.37 11.26 -7.91
CA TYR A 227 -10.21 10.21 -6.90
C TYR A 227 -8.95 10.51 -6.10
N ILE A 228 -9.10 10.53 -4.79
CA ILE A 228 -8.03 10.78 -3.83
C ILE A 228 -7.85 9.57 -2.92
N ASP A 229 -6.61 9.35 -2.47
CA ASP A 229 -6.32 8.32 -1.48
C ASP A 229 -7.11 8.62 -0.20
N TRP A 230 -7.83 7.59 0.26
CA TRP A 230 -8.68 7.60 1.44
C TRP A 230 -8.24 6.49 2.42
N ILE A 231 -6.94 6.20 2.41
CA ILE A 231 -6.23 5.31 3.33
C ILE A 231 -4.84 5.88 3.62
N TYR A 232 -4.41 5.80 4.87
CA TYR A 232 -3.11 6.28 5.31
C TYR A 232 -1.99 5.26 5.07
N GLY A 233 -0.80 5.76 4.73
CA GLY A 233 0.46 5.00 4.73
C GLY A 233 0.66 3.91 3.67
N HIS A 234 -0.17 3.84 2.62
CA HIS A 234 -0.08 2.84 1.53
C HIS A 234 0.28 1.42 1.99
N PRO A 235 -0.60 0.78 2.77
CA PRO A 235 -0.26 -0.45 3.47
C PRO A 235 0.04 -1.59 2.50
N THR A 236 1.11 -2.32 2.78
CA THR A 236 1.54 -3.48 2.00
C THR A 236 1.58 -4.74 2.85
N MET A 237 1.24 -5.88 2.25
CA MET A 237 1.32 -7.18 2.91
C MET A 237 1.69 -8.30 1.95
N GLU A 238 2.56 -9.19 2.42
CA GLU A 238 2.98 -10.38 1.70
C GLU A 238 1.87 -11.44 1.65
N THR A 239 1.61 -11.99 0.47
CA THR A 239 0.64 -13.07 0.23
C THR A 239 -0.72 -12.74 0.89
N ALA A 240 -1.17 -11.50 0.70
CA ALA A 240 -2.34 -10.95 1.36
C ALA A 240 -3.66 -11.53 0.81
N THR A 241 -4.62 -11.67 1.70
CA THR A 241 -6.03 -11.92 1.42
C THR A 241 -6.86 -10.84 2.11
N TYR A 242 -8.03 -10.53 1.53
CA TYR A 242 -8.81 -9.36 1.91
C TYR A 242 -10.27 -9.73 2.16
N THR A 243 -10.84 -9.20 3.24
CA THR A 243 -12.27 -9.23 3.52
C THR A 243 -12.77 -7.83 3.91
N ILE A 244 -14.07 -7.60 3.72
CA ILE A 244 -14.75 -6.38 4.12
C ILE A 244 -15.75 -6.77 5.21
N ASP A 245 -15.40 -6.47 6.45
CA ASP A 245 -16.11 -6.97 7.64
C ASP A 245 -16.59 -5.82 8.52
N ASP A 246 -17.57 -6.07 9.38
CA ASP A 246 -18.01 -5.16 10.44
C ASP A 246 -17.38 -5.64 11.76
N VAL A 247 -16.11 -5.28 11.96
CA VAL A 247 -15.27 -5.68 13.10
C VAL A 247 -15.64 -4.84 14.32
N PHE A 248 -15.98 -3.57 14.10
CA PHE A 248 -16.36 -2.63 15.15
C PHE A 248 -17.85 -2.22 15.02
N PRO A 249 -18.81 -3.10 15.37
CA PRO A 249 -20.23 -2.85 15.15
C PRO A 249 -20.81 -1.69 15.98
N SER A 250 -20.06 -1.22 16.97
CA SER A 250 -20.39 -0.02 17.75
C SER A 250 -20.00 1.29 17.06
N THR A 251 -19.16 1.24 16.02
CA THR A 251 -18.80 2.39 15.18
C THR A 251 -19.49 2.28 13.83
N PRO A 252 -19.97 3.39 13.24
CA PRO A 252 -20.51 3.35 11.90
C PRO A 252 -19.39 3.08 10.89
N GLY A 253 -19.47 1.98 10.16
CA GLY A 253 -18.54 1.68 9.07
C GLY A 253 -18.43 0.19 8.76
N ARG A 254 -17.57 -0.17 7.82
CA ARG A 254 -16.99 -1.51 7.64
C ARG A 254 -15.49 -1.38 7.45
N GLU A 255 -14.76 -2.32 7.98
CA GLU A 255 -13.30 -2.38 7.97
C GLU A 255 -12.78 -3.17 6.77
N VAL A 256 -11.60 -2.79 6.29
CA VAL A 256 -10.82 -3.64 5.37
C VAL A 256 -9.92 -4.51 6.23
N VAL A 257 -10.19 -5.81 6.25
CA VAL A 257 -9.43 -6.79 7.02
C VAL A 257 -8.49 -7.50 6.07
N VAL A 258 -7.20 -7.46 6.39
CA VAL A 258 -6.13 -8.02 5.56
C VAL A 258 -5.42 -9.11 6.33
N HIS A 259 -5.38 -10.33 5.81
CA HIS A 259 -4.61 -11.43 6.39
C HIS A 259 -3.47 -11.84 5.47
N GLY A 260 -2.25 -11.94 6.00
CA GLY A 260 -1.07 -12.28 5.21
C GLY A 260 0.21 -12.29 6.04
N GLY A 261 1.31 -11.84 5.43
CA GLY A 261 2.65 -11.85 6.01
C GLY A 261 3.45 -13.11 5.68
N ALA A 262 2.94 -14.01 4.85
CA ALA A 262 3.66 -15.23 4.46
C ALA A 262 4.72 -14.92 3.39
N ILE A 263 5.98 -15.30 3.67
CA ILE A 263 7.13 -15.08 2.78
C ILE A 263 7.68 -16.42 2.32
N GLY A 264 7.69 -16.68 1.01
CA GLY A 264 8.13 -17.97 0.44
C GLY A 264 9.65 -18.18 0.38
N SER A 265 10.44 -17.42 1.14
CA SER A 265 11.90 -17.38 1.04
C SER A 265 12.57 -18.12 2.19
N VAL A 266 13.53 -18.99 1.87
CA VAL A 266 14.33 -19.70 2.89
C VAL A 266 15.08 -18.73 3.82
N GLY A 267 15.55 -17.60 3.28
CA GLY A 267 16.30 -16.61 4.04
C GLY A 267 15.46 -15.74 4.99
N ALA A 268 14.13 -15.81 4.89
CA ALA A 268 13.25 -15.03 5.75
C ALA A 268 13.27 -15.52 7.20
N GLY A 269 13.55 -16.82 7.41
CA GLY A 269 13.45 -17.47 8.72
C GLY A 269 12.00 -17.66 9.18
N PRO A 270 11.73 -17.90 10.48
CA PRO A 270 10.38 -18.11 10.96
C PRO A 270 9.45 -16.96 10.61
N ILE A 271 8.29 -17.29 10.05
CA ILE A 271 7.30 -16.29 9.66
C ILE A 271 6.03 -16.56 10.44
N ARG A 272 5.48 -15.49 11.01
CA ARG A 272 4.18 -15.48 11.66
C ARG A 272 3.24 -14.59 10.86
N GLN A 273 2.24 -15.21 10.26
CA GLN A 273 1.17 -14.48 9.60
C GLN A 273 0.39 -13.62 10.58
N ARG A 274 -0.27 -12.59 10.07
CA ARG A 274 -1.03 -11.63 10.85
C ARG A 274 -2.24 -11.13 10.09
N THR A 275 -3.22 -10.70 10.86
CA THR A 275 -4.38 -9.94 10.43
C THR A 275 -4.17 -8.47 10.78
N GLU A 276 -4.29 -7.58 9.80
CA GLU A 276 -4.33 -6.14 9.99
C GLU A 276 -5.75 -5.64 9.68
N THR A 277 -6.31 -4.83 10.58
CA THR A 277 -7.65 -4.26 10.42
C THR A 277 -7.52 -2.76 10.16
N PHE A 278 -8.00 -2.32 8.99
CA PHE A 278 -8.06 -0.91 8.63
C PHE A 278 -9.48 -0.40 8.82
N ALA A 279 -9.62 0.65 9.64
CA ALA A 279 -10.91 1.24 9.97
C ALA A 279 -10.95 2.72 9.61
N SER A 280 -12.13 3.19 9.22
CA SER A 280 -12.42 4.62 9.07
C SER A 280 -13.14 5.11 10.32
N PHE A 281 -12.61 6.15 10.94
CA PHE A 281 -13.23 6.77 12.11
C PHE A 281 -13.95 8.05 11.70
N ALA A 282 -15.22 8.16 12.08
CA ALA A 282 -16.08 9.32 11.77
C ALA A 282 -16.16 9.67 10.26
N GLY A 283 -16.00 8.69 9.37
CA GLY A 283 -16.07 8.88 7.92
C GLY A 283 -14.78 9.41 7.27
N GLY A 284 -13.68 9.54 8.04
CA GLY A 284 -12.37 9.95 7.54
C GLY A 284 -11.63 8.85 6.76
N PRO A 285 -10.35 9.07 6.40
CA PRO A 285 -9.52 8.05 5.76
C PRO A 285 -9.37 6.79 6.61
N TYR A 286 -9.15 5.65 5.94
CA TYR A 286 -8.85 4.38 6.58
C TYR A 286 -7.47 4.41 7.22
N GLN A 287 -7.37 3.90 8.45
CA GLN A 287 -6.11 3.79 9.18
C GLN A 287 -5.98 2.42 9.84
N LEU A 288 -4.74 1.96 10.06
CA LEU A 288 -4.50 0.72 10.79
C LEU A 288 -5.03 0.86 12.22
N SER A 289 -6.06 0.09 12.55
CA SER A 289 -6.70 0.08 13.87
C SER A 289 -6.18 -1.05 14.75
N GLY A 290 -5.57 -2.09 14.18
CA GLY A 290 -5.06 -3.21 14.95
C GLY A 290 -4.33 -4.24 14.11
N THR A 291 -3.39 -4.93 14.75
CA THR A 291 -2.66 -6.07 14.20
C THR A 291 -2.80 -7.24 15.16
N GLU A 292 -3.28 -8.36 14.66
CA GLU A 292 -3.40 -9.61 15.39
C GLU A 292 -2.56 -10.68 14.71
N TYR A 293 -1.57 -11.22 15.42
CA TYR A 293 -0.74 -12.30 14.87
C TYR A 293 -1.39 -13.67 15.07
N ASP A 294 -1.30 -14.53 14.06
CA ASP A 294 -1.86 -15.88 14.09
C ASP A 294 -1.38 -16.68 15.30
N PRO A 295 -2.20 -17.57 15.88
CA PRO A 295 -1.77 -18.45 16.96
C PRO A 295 -0.51 -19.22 16.59
N THR A 296 0.40 -19.40 17.55
CA THR A 296 1.67 -20.08 17.30
C THR A 296 2.13 -20.89 18.50
N THR A 297 2.63 -22.09 18.21
CA THR A 297 3.34 -23.00 19.11
C THR A 297 4.86 -22.86 18.97
N CYS A 298 5.34 -22.04 18.03
CA CYS A 298 6.76 -21.74 17.87
C CYS A 298 7.23 -20.89 19.05
N TYR A 299 8.11 -21.46 19.88
CA TYR A 299 8.65 -20.80 21.08
C TYR A 299 9.29 -19.44 20.75
N TYR A 300 10.02 -19.37 19.63
CA TYR A 300 10.69 -18.14 19.18
C TYR A 300 9.70 -16.99 18.95
N HIS A 301 8.59 -17.22 18.25
CA HIS A 301 7.59 -16.17 18.01
C HIS A 301 6.98 -15.64 19.31
N ARG A 302 6.72 -16.52 20.28
CA ARG A 302 6.22 -16.12 21.59
C ARG A 302 7.28 -15.32 22.36
N LEU A 303 8.52 -15.79 22.37
CA LEU A 303 9.64 -15.09 23.00
C LEU A 303 9.85 -13.69 22.43
N VAL A 304 9.83 -13.52 21.10
CA VAL A 304 9.97 -12.20 20.45
C VAL A 304 8.84 -11.25 20.87
N ALA A 305 7.60 -11.76 20.95
CA ALA A 305 6.47 -10.96 21.42
C ALA A 305 6.65 -10.50 22.88
N GLU A 306 7.08 -11.39 23.79
CA GLU A 306 7.35 -11.01 25.17
C GLU A 306 8.56 -10.08 25.28
N ASN A 307 9.56 -10.22 24.40
CA ASN A 307 10.72 -9.33 24.38
C ASN A 307 10.35 -7.92 23.92
N ARG A 308 9.36 -7.76 23.05
CA ARG A 308 8.82 -6.42 22.71
C ARG A 308 8.21 -5.74 23.93
N MET A 309 7.53 -6.50 24.81
CA MET A 309 7.02 -5.97 26.07
C MET A 309 8.14 -5.63 27.06
N TYR A 310 9.20 -6.44 27.09
CA TYR A 310 10.40 -6.16 27.87
C TYR A 310 11.07 -4.86 27.42
N ASP A 311 11.19 -4.65 26.12
CA ASP A 311 11.69 -3.40 25.57
C ASP A 311 10.78 -2.25 26.05
N LEU A 312 9.46 -2.35 25.89
CA LEU A 312 8.53 -1.31 26.35
C LEU A 312 8.43 -1.14 27.89
N ALA A 313 9.02 -2.03 28.70
CA ALA A 313 8.84 -2.11 30.16
C ALA A 313 9.34 -0.87 30.93
N ASN A 314 10.21 -0.06 30.33
CA ASN A 314 10.70 1.19 30.92
C ASN A 314 9.75 2.40 30.67
N ALA A 315 8.67 2.22 29.91
CA ALA A 315 7.61 3.22 29.80
C ALA A 315 6.72 3.23 31.06
N PRO A 316 6.37 4.39 31.64
CA PRO A 316 5.49 4.46 32.83
C PRO A 316 4.13 3.76 32.69
N GLU A 317 3.69 3.55 31.45
CA GLU A 317 2.38 3.01 31.08
C GLU A 317 2.37 1.48 30.87
N SER A 318 3.53 0.84 30.73
CA SER A 318 3.63 -0.57 30.30
C SER A 318 3.52 -1.60 31.44
N GLY A 319 3.48 -1.15 32.70
CA GLY A 319 3.35 -2.04 33.86
C GLY A 319 4.64 -2.75 34.29
N GLY A 320 5.80 -2.37 33.74
CA GLY A 320 7.13 -2.85 34.13
C GLY A 320 7.54 -4.18 33.48
N TYR A 321 8.60 -4.82 34.00
CA TYR A 321 9.18 -6.03 33.38
C TYR A 321 8.19 -7.22 33.33
N PRO A 322 8.09 -7.96 32.22
CA PRO A 322 7.06 -8.98 31.98
C PRO A 322 7.37 -10.35 32.62
N ILE A 323 7.53 -10.39 33.95
CA ILE A 323 7.88 -11.62 34.70
C ILE A 323 6.87 -12.75 34.42
N ALA A 324 5.58 -12.48 34.60
CA ALA A 324 4.53 -13.50 34.48
C ALA A 324 4.50 -14.13 33.08
N GLN A 325 4.78 -13.34 32.05
CA GLN A 325 4.81 -13.77 30.67
C GLN A 325 6.01 -14.70 30.41
N TYR A 326 7.21 -14.35 30.88
CA TYR A 326 8.38 -15.22 30.76
C TYR A 326 8.24 -16.51 31.57
N GLU A 327 7.63 -16.46 32.75
CA GLU A 327 7.32 -17.67 33.52
C GLU A 327 6.31 -18.57 32.81
N ALA A 328 5.24 -17.98 32.24
CA ALA A 328 4.27 -18.71 31.44
C ALA A 328 4.92 -19.34 30.20
N LEU A 329 5.83 -18.63 29.55
CA LEU A 329 6.60 -19.12 28.40
C LEU A 329 7.43 -20.36 28.76
N LEU A 330 8.08 -20.36 29.93
CA LEU A 330 8.87 -21.52 30.42
C LEU A 330 7.99 -22.68 30.93
N ALA A 331 6.79 -22.39 31.41
CA ALA A 331 5.86 -23.39 31.94
C ALA A 331 5.07 -24.12 30.83
N ASP A 332 4.91 -23.51 29.66
CA ASP A 332 4.15 -24.07 28.54
C ASP A 332 4.97 -25.09 27.74
N ALA A 333 4.83 -26.35 28.10
CA ALA A 333 5.49 -27.47 27.40
C ALA A 333 4.94 -27.75 25.99
N SER A 334 3.87 -27.07 25.55
CA SER A 334 3.37 -27.18 24.18
C SER A 334 4.16 -26.32 23.19
N LEU A 335 4.95 -25.37 23.68
CA LEU A 335 5.81 -24.53 22.86
C LEU A 335 7.09 -25.29 22.48
N THR A 336 7.27 -25.52 21.18
CA THR A 336 8.45 -26.20 20.62
C THR A 336 9.03 -25.37 19.47
N LEU A 337 10.03 -25.93 18.78
CA LEU A 337 10.52 -25.37 17.52
C LEU A 337 10.06 -26.20 16.31
N ASP A 338 9.25 -27.25 16.51
CA ASP A 338 8.80 -28.14 15.45
C ASP A 338 7.84 -27.43 14.49
N ASP A 339 7.03 -26.51 15.02
CA ASP A 339 6.08 -25.69 14.27
C ASP A 339 6.68 -24.33 13.85
N CYS A 340 7.95 -24.05 14.20
CA CYS A 340 8.68 -23.00 13.51
C CYS A 340 9.01 -23.51 12.09
N PRO A 341 8.84 -22.72 11.02
CA PRO A 341 9.00 -23.20 9.65
C PRO A 341 10.46 -23.47 9.23
N TYR A 342 11.31 -23.94 10.16
CA TYR A 342 12.59 -24.60 9.96
C TYR A 342 12.82 -25.54 11.15
N SER A 343 13.32 -26.76 10.90
CA SER A 343 13.63 -27.69 12.00
C SER A 343 14.91 -27.25 12.69
N TYR A 344 14.76 -26.46 13.76
CA TYR A 344 15.83 -26.17 14.70
C TYR A 344 15.94 -27.32 15.71
N GLY A 345 17.17 -27.75 16.00
CA GLY A 345 17.40 -28.86 16.94
C GLY A 345 17.01 -28.51 18.40
N PRO A 346 16.85 -29.51 19.28
CA PRO A 346 16.48 -29.31 20.69
C PRO A 346 17.49 -28.44 21.46
N GLU A 347 18.73 -28.35 21.00
CA GLU A 347 19.75 -27.46 21.55
C GLU A 347 19.34 -25.98 21.44
N MET A 348 18.71 -25.57 20.33
CA MET A 348 18.24 -24.19 20.14
C MET A 348 17.08 -23.85 21.09
N LEU A 349 16.15 -24.78 21.30
CA LEU A 349 15.07 -24.56 22.28
C LEU A 349 15.64 -24.34 23.68
N GLY A 350 16.66 -25.11 24.06
CA GLY A 350 17.38 -24.92 25.31
C GLY A 350 18.01 -23.54 25.43
N LEU A 351 18.64 -23.03 24.37
CA LEU A 351 19.21 -21.68 24.32
C LEU A 351 18.14 -20.60 24.51
N LEU A 352 17.00 -20.68 23.81
CA LEU A 352 15.91 -19.71 23.95
C LEU A 352 15.27 -19.74 25.35
N GLN A 353 15.15 -20.91 25.96
CA GLN A 353 14.67 -21.04 27.34
C GLN A 353 15.68 -20.48 28.34
N ASP A 354 16.97 -20.68 28.12
CA ASP A 354 18.03 -20.10 28.97
C ASP A 354 18.12 -18.58 28.83
N PHE A 355 17.92 -18.04 27.62
CA PHE A 355 17.72 -16.60 27.41
C PHE A 355 16.51 -16.07 28.17
N THR A 356 15.38 -16.79 28.13
CA THR A 356 14.16 -16.43 28.87
C THR A 356 14.41 -16.40 30.38
N ARG A 357 15.17 -17.37 30.90
CA ARG A 357 15.61 -17.38 32.30
C ARG A 357 16.54 -16.22 32.61
N PHE A 358 17.44 -15.86 31.70
CA PHE A 358 18.28 -14.67 31.86
C PHE A 358 17.43 -13.38 31.94
N ARG A 359 16.40 -13.23 31.09
CA ARG A 359 15.44 -12.12 31.20
C ARG A 359 14.72 -12.10 32.56
N LEU A 360 14.39 -13.26 33.13
CA LEU A 360 13.86 -13.35 34.49
C LEU A 360 14.89 -12.92 35.56
N VAL A 361 16.18 -13.24 35.41
CA VAL A 361 17.23 -12.75 36.33
C VAL A 361 17.19 -11.23 36.41
N VAL A 362 17.19 -10.56 35.25
CA VAL A 362 17.14 -9.08 35.18
C VAL A 362 15.83 -8.56 35.78
N SER A 363 14.69 -9.10 35.33
CA SER A 363 13.36 -8.66 35.76
C SER A 363 13.16 -8.80 37.27
N TYR A 364 13.53 -9.95 37.85
CA TYR A 364 13.44 -10.16 39.30
C TYR A 364 14.34 -9.21 40.08
N SER A 365 15.53 -8.92 39.55
CA SER A 365 16.46 -8.00 40.21
C SER A 365 15.92 -6.57 40.17
N ALA A 366 15.31 -6.15 39.06
CA ALA A 366 14.64 -4.84 38.95
C ALA A 366 13.51 -4.66 39.98
N TYR A 367 12.80 -5.73 40.32
CA TYR A 367 11.78 -5.73 41.40
C TYR A 367 12.35 -6.05 42.79
N ASN A 368 13.68 -6.07 42.95
CA ASN A 368 14.37 -6.36 44.21
C ASN A 368 13.98 -7.73 44.83
N ASP A 369 13.86 -8.76 43.98
CA ASP A 369 13.61 -10.16 44.35
C ASP A 369 14.85 -11.03 44.11
N PRO A 370 15.85 -10.98 45.01
CA PRO A 370 17.10 -11.71 44.83
C PRO A 370 16.95 -13.23 44.91
N ALA A 371 15.88 -13.73 45.56
CA ALA A 371 15.66 -15.16 45.71
C ALA A 371 15.25 -15.78 44.36
N ASN A 372 14.28 -15.17 43.68
CA ASN A 372 13.86 -15.64 42.36
C ASN A 372 14.89 -15.31 41.27
N ALA A 373 15.63 -14.19 41.37
CA ALA A 373 16.76 -13.93 40.49
C ALA A 373 17.84 -15.04 40.57
N ALA A 374 18.22 -15.46 41.79
CA ALA A 374 19.19 -16.53 41.98
C ALA A 374 18.66 -17.90 41.52
N ALA A 375 17.37 -18.17 41.71
CA ALA A 375 16.72 -19.38 41.22
C ALA A 375 16.71 -19.43 39.68
N ALA A 376 16.33 -18.33 39.03
CA ALA A 376 16.35 -18.20 37.57
C ALA A 376 17.76 -18.42 37.01
N ARG A 377 18.78 -17.77 37.59
CA ARG A 377 20.19 -17.99 37.23
C ARG A 377 20.56 -19.47 37.33
N THR A 378 20.23 -20.13 38.44
CA THR A 378 20.62 -21.53 38.69
C THR A 378 19.98 -22.50 37.69
N ALA A 379 18.81 -22.14 37.14
CA ALA A 379 18.12 -22.92 36.11
C ALA A 379 18.71 -22.73 34.70
N ILE A 380 19.55 -21.72 34.46
CA ILE A 380 20.27 -21.55 33.19
C ILE A 380 21.31 -22.66 33.07
N THR A 381 21.34 -23.37 31.95
CA THR A 381 22.26 -24.51 31.73
C THR A 381 23.40 -24.20 30.78
N THR A 382 23.20 -23.23 29.88
CA THR A 382 24.17 -22.81 28.87
C THR A 382 25.28 -21.98 29.50
N PRO A 383 26.56 -22.40 29.45
CA PRO A 383 27.64 -21.72 30.16
C PRO A 383 27.83 -20.24 29.79
N ALA A 384 27.66 -19.88 28.52
CA ALA A 384 27.79 -18.48 28.08
C ALA A 384 26.66 -17.61 28.65
N ILE A 385 25.43 -18.12 28.72
CA ILE A 385 24.28 -17.39 29.27
C ILE A 385 24.38 -17.34 30.82
N GLN A 386 24.89 -18.40 31.46
CA GLN A 386 25.22 -18.37 32.90
C GLN A 386 26.24 -17.28 33.22
N GLY A 387 27.30 -17.15 32.41
CA GLY A 387 28.31 -16.11 32.59
C GLY A 387 27.73 -14.70 32.43
N ALA A 388 26.78 -14.50 31.52
CA ALA A 388 26.05 -13.24 31.40
C ALA A 388 25.21 -12.96 32.66
N ALA A 389 24.48 -13.95 33.18
CA ALA A 389 23.72 -13.83 34.43
C ALA A 389 24.63 -13.53 35.64
N ASP A 390 25.80 -14.15 35.71
CA ASP A 390 26.78 -13.94 36.76
C ASP A 390 27.41 -12.53 36.69
N ALA A 391 27.72 -12.05 35.48
CA ALA A 391 28.17 -10.68 35.25
C ALA A 391 27.12 -9.66 35.73
N PHE A 392 25.85 -9.88 35.37
CA PHE A 392 24.73 -9.05 35.80
C PHE A 392 24.62 -9.01 37.33
N LEU A 393 24.47 -10.16 37.99
CA LEU A 393 24.26 -10.25 39.44
C LEU A 393 25.45 -9.71 40.23
N THR A 394 26.68 -9.86 39.73
CA THR A 394 27.89 -9.30 40.35
C THR A 394 27.87 -7.78 40.32
N ALA A 395 27.54 -7.19 39.16
CA ALA A 395 27.44 -5.74 39.01
C ALA A 395 26.28 -5.16 39.84
N TYR A 396 25.09 -5.76 39.72
CA TYR A 396 23.89 -5.35 40.46
C TYR A 396 24.05 -5.47 41.98
N GLY A 397 24.71 -6.52 42.46
CA GLY A 397 24.99 -6.70 43.90
C GLY A 397 25.97 -5.66 44.46
N SER A 398 26.79 -5.05 43.60
CA SER A 398 27.71 -3.97 43.98
C SER A 398 27.03 -2.61 43.99
N THR A 399 26.21 -2.35 42.97
CA THR A 399 25.36 -1.16 42.82
C THR A 399 24.01 -1.63 42.28
N PRO A 400 22.91 -1.57 43.07
CA PRO A 400 21.59 -2.05 42.66
C PRO A 400 20.95 -1.12 41.63
N ASP A 401 21.54 -1.12 40.44
CA ASP A 401 21.24 -0.32 39.27
C ASP A 401 21.24 -1.28 38.07
N VAL A 402 20.08 -1.42 37.43
CA VAL A 402 19.87 -2.37 36.33
C VAL A 402 20.65 -1.95 35.09
N ASP A 403 20.72 -0.65 34.80
CA ASP A 403 21.39 -0.12 33.61
C ASP A 403 22.91 -0.33 33.73
N ALA A 404 23.47 -0.03 34.91
CA ALA A 404 24.88 -0.30 35.19
C ALA A 404 25.21 -1.79 35.13
N ALA A 405 24.31 -2.65 35.62
CA ALA A 405 24.48 -4.10 35.53
C ALA A 405 24.36 -4.61 34.09
N CYS A 406 23.45 -4.07 33.30
CA CYS A 406 23.33 -4.41 31.88
C CYS A 406 24.54 -3.94 31.05
N ALA A 407 25.17 -2.81 31.39
CA ALA A 407 26.42 -2.41 30.74
C ALA A 407 27.56 -3.43 30.99
N ALA A 408 27.61 -4.03 32.18
CA ALA A 408 28.54 -5.13 32.46
C ALA A 408 28.21 -6.38 31.65
N VAL A 409 26.93 -6.69 31.43
CA VAL A 409 26.49 -7.79 30.57
C VAL A 409 26.88 -7.53 29.12
N THR A 410 26.70 -6.32 28.59
CA THR A 410 27.12 -5.98 27.22
C THR A 410 28.61 -6.24 27.03
N THR A 411 29.45 -5.78 27.97
CA THR A 411 30.90 -6.05 27.94
C THR A 411 31.20 -7.55 27.93
N TYR A 412 30.47 -8.33 28.73
CA TYR A 412 30.60 -9.79 28.73
C TYR A 412 30.15 -10.41 27.40
N ALA A 413 29.02 -9.96 26.85
CA ALA A 413 28.39 -10.51 25.65
C ALA A 413 29.25 -10.29 24.40
N GLU A 414 29.88 -9.12 24.27
CA GLU A 414 30.85 -8.82 23.21
C GLU A 414 32.07 -9.75 23.26
N ALA A 415 32.56 -10.06 24.47
CA ALA A 415 33.67 -10.99 24.65
C ALA A 415 33.26 -12.48 24.53
N ASN A 416 31.96 -12.77 24.61
CA ASN A 416 31.41 -14.13 24.61
C ASN A 416 30.19 -14.23 23.67
N PRO A 417 30.38 -14.19 22.33
CA PRO A 417 29.27 -14.06 21.38
C PRO A 417 28.23 -15.19 21.44
N ALA A 418 28.64 -16.39 21.90
CA ALA A 418 27.74 -17.52 22.16
C ALA A 418 26.62 -17.22 23.19
N SER A 419 26.70 -16.11 23.93
CA SER A 419 25.64 -15.66 24.84
C SER A 419 24.45 -14.98 24.15
N TRP A 420 24.59 -14.53 22.89
CA TRP A 420 23.55 -13.77 22.19
C TRP A 420 23.42 -14.02 20.68
N GLU A 421 24.46 -14.43 19.95
CA GLU A 421 24.43 -14.53 18.47
C GLU A 421 23.32 -15.45 17.95
N TYR A 422 22.94 -16.47 18.73
CA TYR A 422 21.82 -17.35 18.39
C TYR A 422 20.47 -16.62 18.32
N MET A 423 20.33 -15.44 18.92
CA MET A 423 19.13 -14.60 18.81
C MET A 423 19.12 -13.77 17.51
N ALA A 424 20.26 -13.61 16.84
CA ALA A 424 20.37 -12.84 15.61
C ALA A 424 20.17 -13.69 14.34
N ASP A 425 20.30 -15.02 14.44
CA ASP A 425 20.29 -15.94 13.30
C ASP A 425 18.89 -16.50 12.99
N TRP A 426 17.93 -15.60 12.75
CA TRP A 426 16.53 -15.95 12.48
C TRP A 426 16.02 -15.41 11.15
N GLY A 427 16.90 -15.03 10.22
CA GLY A 427 16.53 -14.58 8.88
C GLY A 427 16.00 -13.14 8.81
N TYR A 428 15.91 -12.60 7.59
CA TYR A 428 15.66 -11.17 7.37
C TYR A 428 14.24 -10.70 7.70
N ALA A 429 13.29 -11.62 7.87
CA ALA A 429 11.91 -11.29 8.24
C ALA A 429 11.72 -11.20 9.77
N ASN A 430 12.78 -11.46 10.54
CA ASN A 430 12.76 -11.41 11.98
C ASN A 430 13.60 -10.25 12.51
N PRO A 431 13.29 -9.74 13.72
CA PRO A 431 14.06 -8.66 14.31
C PRO A 431 15.55 -9.00 14.38
N PRO A 432 16.44 -8.02 14.12
CA PRO A 432 17.85 -8.22 14.42
C PRO A 432 18.04 -8.42 15.93
N PHE A 433 19.24 -8.83 16.33
CA PHE A 433 19.62 -8.88 17.73
C PHE A 433 21.10 -8.53 17.86
N TYR A 434 21.46 -7.80 18.91
CA TYR A 434 22.83 -7.35 19.15
C TYR A 434 23.25 -7.67 20.60
N ALA A 435 24.57 -7.73 20.83
CA ALA A 435 25.15 -8.01 22.15
C ALA A 435 24.57 -7.11 23.26
N GLU A 436 24.38 -5.83 22.96
CA GLU A 436 23.83 -4.83 23.87
C GLU A 436 22.39 -5.16 24.32
N TRP A 437 21.60 -5.76 23.43
CA TRP A 437 20.19 -6.04 23.69
C TRP A 437 19.97 -7.28 24.55
N LEU A 438 21.03 -8.09 24.78
CA LEU A 438 20.99 -9.26 25.63
C LEU A 438 20.37 -8.91 27.00
N CYS A 439 20.83 -7.83 27.62
CA CYS A 439 20.34 -7.36 28.92
C CYS A 439 19.43 -6.14 28.83
N ALA A 440 19.88 -5.07 28.16
CA ALA A 440 19.17 -3.80 28.20
C ALA A 440 17.85 -3.81 27.42
N GLY A 441 17.68 -4.79 26.51
CA GLY A 441 16.61 -4.73 25.51
C GLY A 441 17.02 -3.83 24.33
N SER A 442 16.16 -3.76 23.33
CA SER A 442 16.34 -2.76 22.27
C SER A 442 15.96 -1.37 22.78
N THR A 443 16.28 -0.31 22.03
CA THR A 443 15.79 1.05 22.33
C THR A 443 14.80 1.49 21.26
N ALA A 444 13.97 2.47 21.59
CA ALA A 444 13.05 3.09 20.66
C ALA A 444 13.18 4.62 20.71
N LEU A 445 13.01 5.23 19.55
CA LEU A 445 12.91 6.67 19.38
C LEU A 445 11.47 6.99 18.97
N THR A 446 10.86 8.00 19.57
CA THR A 446 9.51 8.45 19.20
C THR A 446 9.46 9.97 19.26
N GLY A 447 8.57 10.55 18.47
CA GLY A 447 8.28 11.98 18.49
C GLY A 447 6.90 12.25 17.90
N VAL A 448 6.52 13.51 17.89
CA VAL A 448 5.28 13.99 17.29
C VAL A 448 5.58 15.10 16.27
N ILE A 449 4.85 15.10 15.16
CA ILE A 449 4.81 16.23 14.23
C ILE A 449 3.46 16.91 14.36
N TRP A 450 3.42 18.24 14.40
CA TRP A 450 2.21 18.97 14.74
C TRP A 450 2.02 20.25 13.99
N ASN A 451 0.75 20.63 13.88
CA ASN A 451 0.36 21.94 13.43
C ASN A 451 0.56 22.93 14.57
N ASP A 452 1.69 23.64 14.52
CA ASP A 452 2.02 24.71 15.43
C ASP A 452 1.37 25.97 14.89
N PHE A 453 0.26 26.39 15.50
CA PHE A 453 -0.56 27.46 14.93
C PHE A 453 -0.67 28.68 15.85
N CYS A 454 -0.53 29.86 15.25
CA CYS A 454 -0.71 31.15 15.92
C CYS A 454 -2.10 31.73 15.56
N PRO A 455 -3.17 31.51 16.37
CA PRO A 455 -4.52 31.87 15.96
C PRO A 455 -4.71 33.39 15.80
N VAL A 456 -4.90 33.85 14.55
CA VAL A 456 -5.12 35.28 14.25
C VAL A 456 -6.63 35.63 14.26
N THR A 457 -7.33 35.55 15.41
CA THR A 457 -8.74 36.00 15.46
C THR A 457 -9.12 36.90 16.65
N GLY A 458 -9.41 38.17 16.35
CA GLY A 458 -10.29 39.06 17.11
C GLY A 458 -9.70 39.75 18.36
N MET A 459 -10.26 40.93 18.73
CA MET A 459 -9.78 41.85 19.78
C MET A 459 -9.76 41.30 21.23
N PHE A 460 -9.99 40.00 21.46
CA PHE A 460 -10.03 39.41 22.81
C PHE A 460 -9.38 38.01 22.94
N ALA A 461 -8.74 37.47 21.90
CA ALA A 461 -7.85 36.31 22.08
C ALA A 461 -6.55 36.75 22.77
N ASN A 462 -6.01 35.94 23.67
CA ASN A 462 -4.70 36.22 24.29
C ASN A 462 -3.61 36.07 23.20
N PRO A 463 -3.03 37.17 22.66
CA PRO A 463 -2.22 37.11 21.45
C PRO A 463 -0.80 36.54 21.68
N ASN A 464 -0.49 36.08 22.89
CA ASN A 464 0.88 35.81 23.33
C ASN A 464 1.10 34.40 23.90
N ALA A 465 0.10 33.52 23.90
CA ALA A 465 0.30 32.16 24.43
C ALA A 465 0.99 31.26 23.38
N SER A 466 0.37 31.11 22.20
CA SER A 466 0.82 30.19 21.14
C SER A 466 1.63 30.86 20.02
N CYS A 467 1.91 32.16 20.14
CA CYS A 467 2.67 32.93 19.16
C CYS A 467 3.98 33.43 19.74
N LYS A 468 5.03 33.52 18.91
CA LYS A 468 6.26 34.21 19.28
C LYS A 468 5.95 35.65 19.69
N ALA A 469 6.54 36.09 20.81
CA ALA A 469 6.22 37.38 21.41
C ALA A 469 6.37 38.54 20.42
N GLY A 470 5.24 39.13 20.01
CA GLY A 470 5.20 40.27 19.08
C GLY A 470 5.24 39.93 17.59
N LEU A 471 5.13 38.65 17.21
CA LEU A 471 5.05 38.16 15.83
C LEU A 471 3.74 37.39 15.59
N GLN A 472 3.42 37.16 14.31
CA GLN A 472 2.31 36.28 13.86
C GLN A 472 2.85 34.91 13.43
N GLU A 473 3.85 34.41 14.14
CA GLU A 473 4.53 33.14 13.86
C GLU A 473 4.36 32.27 15.10
N ALA A 474 4.09 30.98 14.90
CA ALA A 474 3.87 30.04 15.98
C ALA A 474 5.15 29.78 16.80
N ASN A 475 4.99 29.34 18.06
CA ASN A 475 6.02 29.46 19.08
C ASN A 475 7.00 28.27 19.17
N GLY A 476 6.74 27.19 18.43
CA GLY A 476 7.52 25.96 18.41
C GLY A 476 7.34 25.10 19.67
N ILE A 477 6.24 25.28 20.41
CA ILE A 477 5.94 24.54 21.65
C ILE A 477 4.61 23.80 21.46
N TRP A 478 4.63 22.47 21.55
CA TRP A 478 3.39 21.68 21.53
C TRP A 478 2.49 22.04 22.71
N GLU A 479 1.29 22.56 22.41
CA GLU A 479 0.33 23.08 23.37
C GLU A 479 -1.05 22.42 23.28
N ALA A 480 -1.85 22.57 24.34
CA ALA A 480 -3.21 22.05 24.35
C ALA A 480 -4.09 22.81 23.35
N GLY A 481 -4.56 22.12 22.31
CA GLY A 481 -5.34 22.69 21.22
C GLY A 481 -4.67 22.52 19.85
N GLU A 482 -3.38 22.20 19.84
CA GLU A 482 -2.62 21.84 18.64
C GLU A 482 -2.83 20.39 18.26
N GLU A 483 -2.94 20.15 16.96
CA GLU A 483 -3.24 18.85 16.38
C GLU A 483 -2.00 18.24 15.75
N GLY A 484 -1.87 16.92 15.87
CA GLY A 484 -0.79 16.19 15.23
C GLY A 484 -1.00 16.07 13.73
N LEU A 485 0.08 16.13 12.95
CA LEU A 485 0.07 16.01 11.50
C LEU A 485 0.30 14.56 11.08
N ALA A 486 -0.73 13.94 10.50
CA ALA A 486 -0.69 12.59 9.97
C ALA A 486 0.07 12.50 8.63
N ASP A 487 0.49 11.28 8.28
CA ASP A 487 1.09 10.93 6.98
C ASP A 487 2.43 11.60 6.63
N VAL A 488 3.01 12.34 7.57
CA VAL A 488 4.32 12.95 7.37
C VAL A 488 5.39 11.87 7.43
N THR A 489 6.17 11.73 6.36
CA THR A 489 7.31 10.83 6.28
C THR A 489 8.49 11.42 7.03
N VAL A 490 8.96 10.68 8.02
CA VAL A 490 10.12 10.96 8.87
C VAL A 490 11.24 10.00 8.51
N ALA A 491 12.46 10.50 8.35
CA ALA A 491 13.63 9.72 8.01
C ALA A 491 14.61 9.67 9.18
N LEU A 492 15.18 8.50 9.44
CA LEU A 492 16.20 8.27 10.45
C LEU A 492 17.55 7.96 9.79
N TYR A 493 18.59 8.66 10.20
CA TYR A 493 19.98 8.45 9.79
C TYR A 493 20.85 8.16 11.01
N GLU A 494 21.98 7.48 10.81
CA GLU A 494 23.05 7.46 11.81
C GLU A 494 23.84 8.77 11.78
N GLY A 495 24.29 9.25 12.95
CA GLY A 495 25.12 10.45 13.09
C GLY A 495 24.40 11.65 13.73
N ASP A 496 25.13 12.74 13.91
CA ASP A 496 24.72 13.94 14.66
C ASP A 496 24.12 15.06 13.79
N CYS A 497 23.55 14.70 12.63
CA CYS A 497 23.03 15.61 11.62
C CYS A 497 24.06 16.53 10.92
N THR A 498 25.38 16.37 11.16
CA THR A 498 26.40 17.20 10.47
C THR A 498 26.64 16.78 9.02
N THR A 499 26.52 15.48 8.74
CA THR A 499 26.56 14.89 7.39
C THR A 499 25.55 13.76 7.34
N LEU A 500 24.59 13.85 6.42
CA LEU A 500 23.64 12.77 6.16
C LEU A 500 24.22 11.82 5.12
N ALA A 501 23.95 10.53 5.30
CA ALA A 501 24.20 9.55 4.26
C ALA A 501 23.24 9.77 3.07
N ASP A 502 23.55 9.18 1.92
CA ASP A 502 22.70 9.29 0.72
C ASP A 502 21.29 8.70 0.95
N PHE A 503 21.15 7.75 1.88
CA PHE A 503 19.90 7.06 2.21
C PHE A 503 19.70 6.96 3.72
N PRO A 504 18.45 7.10 4.20
CA PRO A 504 18.14 6.86 5.61
C PRO A 504 18.27 5.37 5.94
N ILE A 505 18.58 5.07 7.22
CA ILE A 505 18.59 3.69 7.71
C ILE A 505 17.17 3.16 7.93
N ARG A 506 16.21 4.04 8.23
CA ARG A 506 14.77 3.75 8.33
C ARG A 506 13.94 4.97 8.01
N THR A 507 12.69 4.74 7.61
CA THR A 507 11.66 5.77 7.53
C THR A 507 10.45 5.35 8.37
N ALA A 508 9.69 6.33 8.86
CA ALA A 508 8.43 6.15 9.54
C ALA A 508 7.43 7.16 8.98
N THR A 509 6.15 6.87 9.12
CA THR A 509 5.07 7.79 8.73
C THR A 509 4.26 8.10 9.99
N THR A 510 3.96 9.39 10.22
CA THR A 510 3.20 9.79 11.40
C THR A 510 1.79 9.23 11.37
N ALA A 511 1.32 8.74 12.52
CA ALA A 511 -0.06 8.31 12.73
C ALA A 511 -1.01 9.52 12.79
N SER A 512 -2.32 9.29 12.88
CA SER A 512 -3.34 10.35 12.94
C SER A 512 -3.18 11.36 14.07
N GLY A 513 -2.49 11.00 15.15
CA GLY A 513 -2.12 11.91 16.24
C GLY A 513 -0.77 12.63 16.06
N GLY A 514 -0.17 12.57 14.87
CA GLY A 514 1.16 13.14 14.58
C GLY A 514 2.34 12.30 15.08
N SER A 515 2.09 11.23 15.84
CA SER A 515 3.14 10.43 16.46
C SER A 515 3.84 9.52 15.45
N TYR A 516 5.15 9.40 15.55
CA TYR A 516 5.94 8.39 14.86
C TYR A 516 6.87 7.68 15.85
N TYR A 517 7.35 6.49 15.48
CA TYR A 517 8.36 5.79 16.26
C TYR A 517 9.30 4.95 15.38
N PHE A 518 10.52 4.78 15.85
CA PHE A 518 11.53 3.86 15.35
C PHE A 518 11.90 2.93 16.50
N ASP A 519 11.58 1.64 16.40
CA ASP A 519 11.94 0.63 17.40
C ASP A 519 13.20 -0.15 17.00
N LEU A 520 13.65 -1.08 17.85
CA LEU A 520 14.79 -1.96 17.54
C LEU A 520 16.04 -1.15 17.17
N LEU A 521 16.36 -0.11 17.95
CA LEU A 521 17.56 0.71 17.80
C LEU A 521 18.63 0.30 18.81
N THR A 522 19.89 0.34 18.37
CA THR A 522 21.06 0.23 19.27
C THR A 522 21.34 1.57 19.94
N SER A 523 22.13 1.58 21.01
CA SER A 523 22.67 2.85 21.49
C SER A 523 23.54 3.51 20.41
N GLY A 524 23.54 4.84 20.39
CA GLY A 524 24.22 5.59 19.34
C GLY A 524 23.63 6.98 19.13
N THR A 525 24.28 7.75 18.27
CA THR A 525 23.77 9.05 17.85
C THR A 525 23.08 8.90 16.50
N TYR A 526 21.85 9.40 16.41
CA TYR A 526 21.00 9.37 15.24
C TYR A 526 20.57 10.78 14.87
N CYS A 527 20.20 10.95 13.61
CA CYS A 527 19.61 12.17 13.09
C CYS A 527 18.19 11.87 12.58
N VAL A 528 17.20 12.50 13.19
CA VAL A 528 15.81 12.44 12.72
C VAL A 528 15.59 13.62 11.79
N VAL A 529 15.10 13.37 10.59
CA VAL A 529 14.97 14.35 9.52
C VAL A 529 13.57 14.34 8.95
N VAL A 530 12.99 15.51 8.77
CA VAL A 530 11.75 15.71 8.03
C VAL A 530 12.02 16.75 6.94
N ASP A 531 11.86 16.32 5.68
CA ASP A 531 11.97 17.20 4.51
C ASP A 531 10.56 17.52 4.02
N ALA A 532 10.14 18.77 4.15
CA ALA A 532 8.81 19.21 3.72
C ALA A 532 8.63 19.22 2.20
N GLY A 533 9.72 19.27 1.43
CA GLY A 533 9.68 19.30 -0.03
C GLY A 533 9.82 17.93 -0.71
N ALA A 534 10.18 16.89 0.04
CA ALA A 534 10.49 15.56 -0.47
C ALA A 534 9.64 14.45 0.17
N ASN A 535 9.85 13.21 -0.28
CA ASN A 535 9.27 11.99 0.32
C ASN A 535 7.73 12.00 0.47
N GLY A 536 7.02 12.71 -0.41
CA GLY A 536 5.56 12.83 -0.36
C GLY A 536 5.04 13.91 0.61
N ASN A 537 5.92 14.55 1.39
CA ASN A 537 5.52 15.52 2.41
C ASN A 537 5.04 16.85 1.84
N SER A 538 5.35 17.16 0.58
CA SER A 538 5.00 18.44 -0.05
C SER A 538 3.50 18.65 -0.20
N ALA A 539 2.70 17.58 -0.28
CA ALA A 539 1.24 17.68 -0.30
C ALA A 539 0.65 17.95 1.09
N ILE A 540 1.42 17.71 2.16
CA ILE A 540 0.95 17.78 3.56
C ILE A 540 1.42 19.08 4.20
N LEU A 541 2.70 19.40 4.05
CA LEU A 541 3.35 20.49 4.79
C LEU A 541 3.35 21.80 3.98
N ILE A 542 3.50 21.75 2.65
CA ILE A 542 3.63 22.99 1.87
C ILE A 542 2.24 23.58 1.56
N PRO A 543 2.01 24.90 1.73
CA PRO A 543 2.98 25.92 2.13
C PRO A 543 3.09 26.14 3.66
N GLY A 544 4.31 26.27 4.16
CA GLY A 544 4.57 26.51 5.58
C GLY A 544 6.07 26.54 5.91
N GLU A 545 6.39 26.62 7.19
CA GLU A 545 7.75 26.61 7.71
C GLU A 545 7.89 25.89 9.05
N TRP A 546 9.07 25.36 9.32
CA TRP A 546 9.37 24.69 10.58
C TRP A 546 9.57 25.70 11.71
N THR A 547 8.83 25.54 12.79
CA THR A 547 8.97 26.32 14.03
C THR A 547 9.76 25.57 15.09
N ALA A 548 9.70 24.24 15.08
CA ALA A 548 10.49 23.36 15.92
C ALA A 548 11.02 22.16 15.10
N PRO A 549 12.35 21.93 15.07
CA PRO A 549 13.37 22.95 15.29
C PRO A 549 13.16 24.09 14.28
N ALA A 550 13.51 25.32 14.67
CA ALA A 550 13.35 26.47 13.77
C ALA A 550 14.06 26.23 12.43
N GLY A 551 13.31 26.33 11.34
CA GLY A 551 13.80 26.10 9.99
C GLY A 551 14.83 27.15 9.56
N ASP A 552 15.73 26.77 8.66
CA ASP A 552 16.68 27.67 8.01
C ASP A 552 16.18 28.17 6.63
N GLY A 553 14.92 27.87 6.30
CA GLY A 553 14.30 28.16 5.01
C GLY A 553 14.59 27.13 3.92
N SER A 554 15.31 26.04 4.21
CA SER A 554 15.52 24.93 3.26
C SER A 554 14.29 24.02 3.08
N GLY A 555 13.32 24.09 4.00
CA GLY A 555 12.22 23.13 4.09
C GLY A 555 12.59 21.85 4.83
N ILE A 556 13.83 21.70 5.30
CA ILE A 556 14.32 20.53 6.04
C ILE A 556 14.46 20.89 7.52
N ALA A 557 13.89 20.05 8.38
CA ALA A 557 14.13 20.07 9.81
C ALA A 557 14.85 18.80 10.25
N GLN A 558 15.77 18.94 11.20
CA GLN A 558 16.56 17.82 11.69
C GLN A 558 16.91 17.95 13.16
N ILE A 559 16.82 16.84 13.91
CA ILE A 559 17.12 16.77 15.34
C ILE A 559 18.13 15.64 15.59
N PRO A 560 19.32 15.94 16.14
CA PRO A 560 20.24 14.90 16.60
C PRO A 560 19.76 14.32 17.93
N VAL A 561 19.72 12.99 18.02
CA VAL A 561 19.30 12.25 19.20
C VAL A 561 20.37 11.25 19.58
N THR A 562 20.81 11.27 20.84
CA THR A 562 21.74 10.25 21.38
C THR A 562 20.97 9.28 22.25
N LEU A 563 20.91 8.03 21.82
CA LEU A 563 20.35 6.91 22.57
C LEU A 563 21.45 6.28 23.43
N THR A 564 21.17 6.08 24.71
CA THR A 564 22.01 5.29 25.61
C THR A 564 21.40 3.90 25.81
N PRO A 565 22.19 2.87 26.19
CA PRO A 565 21.67 1.53 26.41
C PRO A 565 20.51 1.53 27.41
N GLY A 566 19.40 0.86 27.09
CA GLY A 566 18.23 0.76 27.97
C GLY A 566 17.40 2.04 28.13
N ALA A 567 17.81 3.14 27.49
CA ALA A 567 17.04 4.37 27.49
C ALA A 567 15.74 4.18 26.70
N PHE A 568 14.64 4.07 27.43
CA PHE A 568 13.31 4.38 26.91
C PHE A 568 12.98 5.78 27.35
N PHE A 569 13.25 6.71 26.45
CA PHE A 569 12.69 8.03 26.57
C PHE A 569 11.83 8.27 25.34
N PHE A 570 10.66 8.86 25.58
CA PHE A 570 10.06 9.81 24.66
C PHE A 570 11.10 10.93 24.44
N LEU A 571 12.12 10.65 23.61
CA LEU A 571 13.15 11.61 23.27
C LEU A 571 12.54 12.49 22.20
N GLY A 572 12.02 13.63 22.67
CA GLY A 572 11.34 14.70 21.92
C GLY A 572 12.11 15.18 20.70
N ALA A 573 12.14 14.34 19.67
CA ALA A 573 12.39 14.70 18.30
C ALA A 573 11.07 15.23 17.71
N ASP A 574 10.44 16.16 18.41
CA ASP A 574 9.15 16.69 18.00
C ASP A 574 9.36 17.79 16.97
N PHE A 575 8.49 17.84 15.96
CA PHE A 575 8.55 18.82 14.88
C PHE A 575 7.29 19.67 14.81
N GLY A 576 7.45 20.99 14.96
CA GLY A 576 6.37 21.97 14.85
C GLY A 576 6.37 22.60 13.46
N TRP A 577 5.21 22.61 12.82
CA TRP A 577 5.01 23.17 11.49
C TRP A 577 3.96 24.27 11.52
N ASP A 578 4.30 25.45 11.02
CA ASP A 578 3.41 26.61 10.90
C ASP A 578 3.05 26.81 9.43
N TYR A 579 1.75 26.72 9.10
CA TYR A 579 1.28 26.90 7.74
C TYR A 579 1.29 28.38 7.36
N GLN A 580 1.87 28.69 6.20
CA GLN A 580 1.77 30.03 5.62
C GLN A 580 0.31 30.23 5.19
N LEU A 581 -0.54 30.77 6.08
CA LEU A 581 -1.86 31.41 5.89
C LEU A 581 -2.89 31.14 7.01
N ASP A 582 -2.55 30.45 8.10
CA ASP A 582 -3.45 30.22 9.25
C ASP A 582 -3.49 31.37 10.29
#